data_AF-A0A7X0T9Z2-F1
#
_entry.id   AF-A0A7X0T9Z2-F1
#
_cell.length_a   1.000
_cell.length_b   1.000
_cell.length_c   1.000
_cell.angle_alpha   90.00
_cell.angle_beta   90.00
_cell.angle_gamma   90.00
#
_symmetry.space_group_name_H-M   'P 1'
#
loop_
_entity.id
_entity.type
_entity.pdbx_description
1 polymer ?
#
loop_
_entity_poly.entity_id
_entity_poly.type
_entity_poly.pdbx_seq_one_letter_code
_entity_poly.pdbx_strand_id
1 'polypeptide(L)'
;MTIRAAAEMTLTDINDAIVSGEAPLTPTIDLLWMDSSVTPNVLRRWDGEKWVSQTLDIKEADPEINGKIEEAITVANNALIESSINHKPVFDKMQPSEPVEGDTWFKIDEETKTIVGVYTWNGNSWVELPLDYNALRVGKLSAITAELGDVKSGSITGAEFVHNINYKDIDDNLYTGIVKMNDDGFNSTSYLPTGVGSAVLESIISTLGGYKVAQKLIDVAGESSLGNSILTSKSLQFNENGNIKLSIDADSFYVTEWQNLILNSGYSTAESNTPQYRIICVFGIRIAFFRGQVQKSTAWTATNNAFASVPFEVQTTKTAMAYAPTNKASGGRVHASSSNAMGFIPAETSITYFALNQLFYVLD
;
A
#
# COMPACT_ATOMS: atom_id res chain seq x y z
N MET A 1 -53.85 -122.22 -25.56
CA MET A 1 -54.18 -121.11 -26.48
C MET A 1 -55.05 -120.11 -25.72
N THR A 2 -54.54 -118.91 -25.45
CA THR A 2 -55.29 -117.64 -25.33
C THR A 2 -54.28 -116.50 -25.48
N ILE A 3 -54.43 -115.69 -26.53
CA ILE A 3 -53.78 -114.38 -26.70
C ILE A 3 -54.66 -113.35 -25.99
N ARG A 4 -54.08 -112.26 -25.46
CA ARG A 4 -54.51 -110.89 -25.80
C ARG A 4 -53.51 -109.83 -25.34
N ALA A 5 -52.83 -109.27 -26.34
CA ALA A 5 -52.09 -108.03 -26.30
C ALA A 5 -53.02 -106.87 -25.91
N ALA A 6 -52.48 -105.91 -25.15
CA ALA A 6 -53.06 -104.59 -25.01
C ALA A 6 -52.50 -103.71 -26.13
N ALA A 7 -53.38 -103.00 -26.84
CA ALA A 7 -53.00 -101.90 -27.72
C ALA A 7 -53.41 -100.59 -27.04
N GLU A 8 -52.45 -99.70 -26.81
CA GLU A 8 -52.68 -98.33 -26.38
C GLU A 8 -52.86 -97.45 -27.62
N MET A 9 -53.87 -96.59 -27.62
CA MET A 9 -54.16 -95.66 -28.71
C MET A 9 -54.20 -94.25 -28.16
N THR A 10 -53.21 -93.43 -28.51
CA THR A 10 -53.15 -92.00 -28.18
C THR A 10 -53.74 -91.21 -29.35
N LEU A 11 -54.78 -90.42 -29.08
CA LEU A 11 -55.36 -89.49 -30.04
C LEU A 11 -54.73 -88.10 -29.82
N THR A 12 -53.83 -87.68 -30.70
CA THR A 12 -53.37 -86.29 -30.81
C THR A 12 -54.24 -85.55 -31.82
N ASP A 13 -54.68 -84.33 -31.50
CA ASP A 13 -55.36 -83.45 -32.44
C ASP A 13 -54.37 -83.04 -33.54
N ILE A 14 -54.80 -83.14 -34.81
CA ILE A 14 -53.95 -82.89 -35.98
C ILE A 14 -53.66 -81.39 -36.19
N ASN A 15 -54.34 -80.52 -35.44
CA ASN A 15 -54.19 -79.06 -35.52
C ASN A 15 -53.16 -78.49 -34.53
N ASP A 16 -52.65 -79.29 -33.59
CA ASP A 16 -51.66 -78.82 -32.62
C ASP A 16 -50.26 -78.75 -33.25
N ALA A 17 -49.47 -77.78 -32.81
CA ALA A 17 -48.07 -77.70 -33.20
C ALA A 17 -47.30 -78.90 -32.62
N ILE A 18 -46.59 -79.63 -33.47
CA ILE A 18 -45.75 -80.75 -33.06
C ILE A 18 -44.54 -80.19 -32.32
N VAL A 19 -44.22 -80.68 -31.12
CA VAL A 19 -43.02 -80.28 -30.37
C VAL A 19 -41.98 -81.38 -30.47
N SER A 20 -40.84 -81.10 -31.11
CA SER A 20 -39.77 -82.09 -31.34
C SER A 20 -38.44 -81.41 -31.65
N GLY A 21 -37.32 -82.09 -31.32
CA GLY A 21 -35.98 -81.66 -31.71
C GLY A 21 -35.63 -81.99 -33.17
N GLU A 22 -36.35 -82.91 -33.80
CA GLU A 22 -36.21 -83.21 -35.23
C GLU A 22 -37.47 -82.82 -35.99
N ALA A 23 -37.27 -82.33 -37.21
CA ALA A 23 -38.36 -81.91 -38.08
C ALA A 23 -39.24 -83.11 -38.48
N PRO A 24 -40.58 -82.95 -38.49
CA PRO A 24 -41.49 -83.99 -38.97
C PRO A 24 -41.14 -84.45 -40.39
N LEU A 25 -41.05 -85.76 -40.60
CA LEU A 25 -40.56 -86.37 -41.86
C LEU A 25 -41.59 -86.35 -43.00
N THR A 26 -42.88 -86.22 -42.68
CA THR A 26 -43.98 -86.17 -43.67
C THR A 26 -44.93 -85.02 -43.34
N PRO A 27 -44.50 -83.75 -43.51
CA PRO A 27 -45.32 -82.60 -43.18
C PRO A 27 -46.42 -82.36 -44.21
N THR A 28 -47.58 -81.90 -43.75
CA THR A 28 -48.62 -81.32 -44.60
C THR A 28 -48.44 -79.80 -44.66
N ILE A 29 -48.94 -79.16 -45.72
CA ILE A 29 -48.97 -77.68 -45.81
C ILE A 29 -49.64 -77.12 -44.54
N ASP A 30 -49.07 -76.02 -44.03
CA ASP A 30 -49.49 -75.34 -42.80
C ASP A 30 -49.30 -76.14 -41.50
N LEU A 31 -48.65 -77.32 -41.56
CA LEU A 31 -48.25 -78.03 -40.33
C LEU A 31 -47.31 -77.15 -39.51
N LEU A 32 -47.59 -77.04 -38.22
CA LEU A 32 -46.79 -76.28 -37.27
C LEU A 32 -45.84 -77.21 -36.51
N TRP A 33 -44.59 -76.78 -36.37
CA TRP A 33 -43.56 -77.48 -35.61
C TRP A 33 -42.85 -76.49 -34.69
N MET A 34 -42.86 -76.80 -33.40
CA MET A 34 -42.02 -76.15 -32.41
C MET A 34 -40.67 -76.87 -32.38
N ASP A 35 -39.67 -76.24 -33.01
CA ASP A 35 -38.30 -76.70 -33.04
C ASP A 35 -37.66 -76.52 -31.66
N SER A 36 -37.61 -77.62 -30.90
CA SER A 36 -37.01 -77.65 -29.55
C SER A 36 -35.52 -78.02 -29.57
N SER A 37 -34.89 -78.08 -30.75
CA SER A 37 -33.43 -78.28 -30.86
C SER A 37 -32.62 -77.01 -30.59
N VAL A 38 -33.28 -75.86 -30.60
CA VAL A 38 -32.72 -74.53 -30.40
C VAL A 38 -33.33 -73.88 -29.15
N THR A 39 -32.58 -72.99 -28.48
CA THR A 39 -33.05 -72.24 -27.31
C THR A 39 -32.93 -70.73 -27.56
N PRO A 40 -34.03 -69.95 -27.52
CA PRO A 40 -35.40 -70.37 -27.28
C PRO A 40 -35.96 -71.24 -28.42
N ASN A 41 -36.93 -72.10 -28.12
CA ASN A 41 -37.60 -72.93 -29.12
C ASN A 41 -38.23 -72.03 -30.21
N VAL A 42 -38.17 -72.47 -31.47
CA VAL A 42 -38.66 -71.67 -32.60
C VAL A 42 -39.87 -72.32 -33.24
N LEU A 43 -40.99 -71.58 -33.35
CA LEU A 43 -42.14 -72.04 -34.12
C LEU A 43 -41.83 -71.93 -35.62
N ARG A 44 -42.01 -73.03 -36.33
CA ARG A 44 -41.86 -73.12 -37.79
C ARG A 44 -43.16 -73.62 -38.39
N ARG A 45 -43.44 -73.20 -39.63
CA ARG A 45 -44.57 -73.67 -40.44
C ARG A 45 -44.06 -74.31 -41.72
N TRP A 46 -44.62 -75.44 -42.12
CA TRP A 46 -44.34 -76.03 -43.42
C TRP A 46 -45.09 -75.27 -44.51
N ASP A 47 -44.37 -74.65 -45.45
CA ASP A 47 -44.96 -73.86 -46.54
C ASP A 47 -45.36 -74.71 -47.77
N GLY A 48 -45.07 -76.01 -47.74
CA GLY A 48 -45.24 -76.94 -48.86
C GLY A 48 -43.93 -77.46 -49.43
N GLU A 49 -42.83 -76.75 -49.21
CA GLU A 49 -41.48 -77.11 -49.71
C GLU A 49 -40.42 -77.15 -48.60
N LYS A 50 -40.54 -76.29 -47.58
CA LYS A 50 -39.57 -76.16 -46.48
C LYS A 50 -40.22 -75.66 -45.19
N TRP A 51 -39.47 -75.82 -44.09
CA TRP A 51 -39.83 -75.25 -42.80
C TRP A 51 -39.40 -73.78 -42.72
N VAL A 52 -40.36 -72.88 -42.55
CA VAL A 52 -40.12 -71.43 -42.42
C VAL A 52 -40.37 -70.99 -40.98
N SER A 53 -39.38 -70.36 -40.36
CA SER A 53 -39.52 -69.78 -39.03
C SER A 53 -40.60 -68.70 -39.02
N GLN A 54 -41.53 -68.82 -38.08
CA GLN A 54 -42.52 -67.79 -37.82
C GLN A 54 -41.90 -66.79 -36.86
N THR A 55 -41.76 -65.54 -37.31
CA THR A 55 -41.30 -64.43 -36.48
C THR A 55 -42.49 -63.60 -36.05
N LEU A 56 -42.53 -63.20 -34.79
CA LEU A 56 -43.43 -62.16 -34.31
C LEU A 56 -42.78 -60.80 -34.59
N ASP A 57 -43.45 -59.93 -35.35
CA ASP A 57 -43.07 -58.53 -35.39
C ASP A 57 -43.48 -57.90 -34.05
N ILE A 58 -42.50 -57.43 -33.28
CA ILE A 58 -42.76 -56.83 -31.96
C ILE A 58 -43.62 -55.58 -32.07
N LYS A 59 -43.58 -54.89 -33.22
CA LYS A 59 -44.44 -53.73 -33.50
C LYS A 59 -45.92 -54.10 -33.57
N GLU A 60 -46.23 -55.30 -34.05
CA GLU A 60 -47.61 -55.81 -34.14
C GLU A 60 -48.02 -56.57 -32.87
N ALA A 61 -47.10 -57.30 -32.26
CA ALA A 61 -47.36 -58.12 -31.07
C ALA A 61 -47.52 -57.28 -29.79
N ASP A 62 -46.73 -56.21 -29.63
CA ASP A 62 -46.82 -55.28 -28.50
C ASP A 62 -46.43 -53.85 -28.91
N PRO A 63 -47.40 -53.07 -29.44
CA PRO A 63 -47.18 -51.69 -29.86
C PRO A 63 -46.68 -50.77 -28.72
N GLU A 64 -47.04 -51.07 -27.47
CA GLU A 64 -46.65 -50.26 -26.31
C GLU A 64 -45.15 -50.42 -26.00
N ILE A 65 -44.66 -51.66 -26.00
CA ILE A 65 -43.23 -51.95 -25.84
C ILE A 65 -42.43 -51.36 -27.00
N ASN A 66 -42.92 -51.49 -28.23
CA ASN A 66 -42.22 -50.91 -29.39
C ASN A 66 -42.10 -49.38 -29.28
N GLY A 67 -43.15 -48.70 -28.79
CA GLY A 67 -43.09 -47.25 -28.51
C GLY A 67 -42.01 -46.88 -27.49
N LYS A 68 -41.91 -47.64 -26.40
CA LYS A 68 -40.86 -47.44 -25.37
C LYS A 68 -39.45 -47.65 -25.91
N ILE A 69 -39.25 -48.59 -26.83
CA ILE A 69 -37.96 -48.84 -27.48
C ILE A 69 -37.54 -47.65 -28.35
N GLU A 70 -38.44 -47.13 -29.18
CA GLU A 70 -38.17 -45.97 -30.05
C GLU A 70 -37.90 -44.69 -29.25
N GLU A 71 -38.64 -44.49 -28.15
CA GLU A 71 -38.40 -43.39 -27.23
C GLU A 71 -37.02 -43.50 -26.56
N ALA A 72 -36.64 -44.69 -26.09
CA ALA A 72 -35.32 -44.91 -25.50
C ALA A 72 -34.17 -44.66 -26.49
N ILE A 73 -34.33 -45.07 -27.76
CA ILE A 73 -33.35 -44.79 -28.83
C ILE A 73 -33.25 -43.27 -29.06
N THR A 74 -34.38 -42.58 -29.12
CA THR A 74 -34.42 -41.12 -29.31
C THR A 74 -33.73 -40.39 -28.17
N VAL A 75 -34.04 -40.76 -26.92
CA VAL A 75 -33.42 -40.19 -25.71
C VAL A 75 -31.91 -40.44 -25.70
N ALA A 76 -31.46 -41.65 -26.04
CA ALA A 76 -30.04 -41.98 -26.09
C ALA A 76 -29.29 -41.15 -27.15
N ASN A 77 -29.88 -40.97 -28.34
CA ASN A 77 -29.29 -40.16 -29.40
C ASN A 77 -29.23 -38.67 -29.02
N ASN A 78 -30.30 -38.14 -28.42
CA ASN A 78 -30.32 -36.75 -27.95
C ASN A 78 -29.27 -36.53 -26.87
N ALA A 79 -29.14 -37.45 -25.91
CA ALA A 79 -28.11 -37.37 -24.87
C ALA A 79 -26.68 -37.42 -25.45
N LEU A 80 -26.45 -38.23 -26.49
CA LEU A 80 -25.16 -38.29 -27.18
C LEU A 80 -24.85 -36.96 -27.87
N ILE A 81 -25.80 -36.40 -28.61
CA ILE A 81 -25.66 -35.11 -29.30
C ILE A 81 -25.38 -34.00 -28.28
N GLU A 82 -26.21 -33.89 -27.23
CA GLU A 82 -26.00 -32.92 -26.14
C GLU A 82 -24.64 -33.07 -25.47
N SER A 83 -24.10 -34.29 -25.36
CA SER A 83 -22.76 -34.49 -24.78
C SER A 83 -21.63 -33.93 -25.66
N SER A 84 -21.79 -33.92 -26.99
CA SER A 84 -20.78 -33.48 -27.96
C SER A 84 -20.79 -31.97 -28.22
N ILE A 85 -21.91 -31.27 -28.04
CA ILE A 85 -21.99 -29.79 -28.13
C ILE A 85 -21.55 -29.08 -26.85
N ASN A 86 -21.52 -29.79 -25.73
CA ASN A 86 -21.02 -29.23 -24.49
C ASN A 86 -19.48 -29.23 -24.54
N HIS A 87 -18.88 -28.14 -25.01
CA HIS A 87 -17.43 -27.89 -24.98
C HIS A 87 -16.88 -28.09 -23.56
N LYS A 88 -16.36 -29.28 -23.25
CA LYS A 88 -16.02 -29.63 -21.87
C LYS A 88 -14.64 -29.07 -21.55
N PRO A 89 -14.49 -28.33 -20.44
CA PRO A 89 -13.17 -27.97 -19.96
C PRO A 89 -12.41 -29.26 -19.57
N VAL A 90 -11.25 -29.47 -20.18
CA VAL A 90 -10.39 -30.63 -19.91
C VAL A 90 -9.23 -30.22 -19.01
N PHE A 91 -8.94 -31.03 -17.99
CA PHE A 91 -7.82 -30.84 -17.06
C PHE A 91 -6.85 -32.01 -17.22
N ASP A 92 -5.76 -31.81 -17.96
CA ASP A 92 -4.80 -32.87 -18.24
C ASP A 92 -3.40 -32.33 -18.53
N LYS A 93 -2.36 -33.16 -18.38
CA LYS A 93 -0.97 -32.81 -18.69
C LYS A 93 -0.69 -32.77 -20.18
N MET A 94 -1.41 -33.57 -20.96
CA MET A 94 -1.27 -33.68 -22.41
C MET A 94 -2.46 -33.01 -23.10
N GLN A 95 -2.20 -32.50 -24.31
CA GLN A 95 -3.26 -31.92 -25.12
C GLN A 95 -4.31 -32.99 -25.50
N PRO A 96 -5.60 -32.64 -25.50
CA PRO A 96 -6.65 -33.53 -26.01
C PRO A 96 -6.43 -33.89 -27.49
N SER A 97 -6.73 -35.14 -27.86
CA SER A 97 -6.48 -35.69 -29.19
C SER A 97 -7.62 -35.48 -30.19
N GLU A 98 -8.85 -35.25 -29.72
CA GLU A 98 -10.03 -35.04 -30.55
C GLU A 98 -10.78 -33.76 -30.12
N PRO A 99 -10.15 -32.57 -30.28
CA PRO A 99 -10.77 -31.32 -29.86
C PRO A 99 -11.81 -30.81 -30.86
N VAL A 100 -12.85 -30.17 -30.34
CA VAL A 100 -13.85 -29.41 -31.09
C VAL A 100 -13.56 -27.92 -30.97
N GLU A 101 -13.84 -27.13 -32.03
CA GLU A 101 -13.63 -25.67 -32.00
C GLU A 101 -14.36 -25.05 -30.79
N GLY A 102 -13.63 -24.31 -29.96
CA GLY A 102 -14.14 -23.75 -28.72
C GLY A 102 -13.83 -24.56 -27.45
N ASP A 103 -13.30 -25.78 -27.58
CA ASP A 103 -12.86 -26.56 -26.41
C ASP A 103 -11.76 -25.83 -25.64
N THR A 104 -11.77 -25.99 -24.31
CA THR A 104 -10.80 -25.37 -23.40
C THR A 104 -10.00 -26.43 -22.67
N TRP A 105 -8.67 -26.30 -22.70
CA TRP A 105 -7.74 -27.16 -22.01
C TRP A 105 -6.99 -26.38 -20.93
N PHE A 106 -7.15 -26.83 -19.68
CA PHE A 106 -6.36 -26.39 -18.54
C PHE A 106 -5.18 -27.35 -18.41
N LYS A 107 -4.02 -26.93 -18.89
CA LYS A 107 -2.79 -27.71 -18.76
C LYS A 107 -2.40 -27.76 -17.30
N ILE A 108 -2.26 -28.97 -16.76
CA ILE A 108 -1.82 -29.18 -15.38
C ILE A 108 -0.38 -29.68 -15.33
N ASP A 109 0.33 -29.27 -14.28
CA ASP A 109 1.57 -29.91 -13.87
C ASP A 109 1.26 -31.18 -13.06
N GLU A 110 1.93 -32.29 -13.37
CA GLU A 110 1.64 -33.56 -12.71
C GLU A 110 2.13 -33.64 -11.27
N GLU A 111 3.16 -32.89 -10.90
CA GLU A 111 3.76 -32.90 -9.56
C GLU A 111 3.01 -31.95 -8.63
N THR A 112 2.81 -30.70 -9.06
CA THR A 112 2.20 -29.67 -8.21
C THR A 112 0.68 -29.65 -8.28
N LYS A 113 0.08 -30.33 -9.27
CA LYS A 113 -1.36 -30.33 -9.56
C LYS A 113 -1.92 -28.91 -9.80
N THR A 114 -1.09 -27.99 -10.26
CA THR A 114 -1.48 -26.60 -10.58
C THR A 114 -1.73 -26.41 -12.08
N ILE A 115 -2.60 -25.47 -12.43
CA ILE A 115 -2.78 -25.02 -13.82
C ILE A 115 -1.55 -24.21 -14.23
N VAL A 116 -0.87 -24.62 -15.30
CA VAL A 116 0.32 -23.95 -15.84
C VAL A 116 0.07 -23.26 -17.18
N GLY A 117 -1.12 -23.44 -17.76
CA GLY A 117 -1.54 -22.75 -18.97
C GLY A 117 -3.02 -23.04 -19.27
N VAL A 118 -3.68 -22.09 -19.93
CA VAL A 118 -5.06 -22.25 -20.41
C VAL A 118 -5.02 -22.09 -21.92
N TYR A 119 -5.61 -23.03 -22.64
CA TYR A 119 -5.60 -23.06 -24.10
C TYR A 119 -7.02 -23.23 -24.63
N THR A 120 -7.30 -22.66 -25.80
CA THR A 120 -8.54 -22.86 -26.54
C THR A 120 -8.23 -23.45 -27.92
N TRP A 121 -9.03 -24.42 -28.35
CA TRP A 121 -8.93 -24.98 -29.70
C TRP A 121 -9.65 -24.07 -30.69
N ASN A 122 -8.93 -23.57 -31.69
CA ASN A 122 -9.46 -22.66 -32.72
C ASN A 122 -9.96 -23.37 -34.00
N GLY A 123 -10.11 -24.70 -33.96
CA GLY A 123 -10.43 -25.53 -35.13
C GLY A 123 -9.19 -26.17 -35.80
N ASN A 124 -8.00 -25.61 -35.58
CA ASN A 124 -6.74 -26.07 -36.20
C ASN A 124 -5.63 -26.38 -35.19
N SER A 125 -5.53 -25.62 -34.10
CA SER A 125 -4.48 -25.73 -33.11
C SER A 125 -4.92 -25.23 -31.74
N TRP A 126 -4.29 -25.75 -30.68
CA TRP A 126 -4.40 -25.16 -29.34
C TRP A 126 -3.65 -23.83 -29.29
N VAL A 127 -4.36 -22.75 -28.97
CA VAL A 127 -3.80 -21.41 -28.79
C VAL A 127 -3.91 -21.04 -27.31
N GLU A 128 -2.85 -20.49 -26.73
CA GLU A 128 -2.85 -20.03 -25.34
C GLU A 128 -3.83 -18.87 -25.17
N LEU A 129 -4.73 -19.02 -24.21
CA LEU A 129 -5.71 -18.02 -23.84
C LEU A 129 -5.12 -17.14 -22.73
N PRO A 130 -4.67 -15.91 -23.04
CA PRO A 130 -4.21 -15.00 -22.00
C PRO A 130 -5.37 -14.67 -21.06
N LEU A 131 -5.17 -14.93 -19.77
CA LEU A 131 -6.16 -14.58 -18.75
C LEU A 131 -6.15 -13.06 -18.56
N ASP A 132 -7.25 -12.39 -18.92
CA ASP A 132 -7.44 -10.97 -18.68
C ASP A 132 -7.37 -10.67 -17.17
N TYR A 133 -6.70 -9.60 -16.77
CA TYR A 133 -6.52 -9.26 -15.36
C TYR A 133 -7.87 -9.01 -14.65
N ASN A 134 -8.91 -8.56 -15.36
CA ASN A 134 -10.25 -8.37 -14.79
C ASN A 134 -10.97 -9.70 -14.51
N ALA A 135 -10.54 -10.80 -15.16
CA ALA A 135 -11.11 -12.13 -14.95
C ALA A 135 -10.49 -12.85 -13.73
N LEU A 136 -9.32 -12.41 -13.26
CA LEU A 136 -8.59 -13.04 -12.16
C LEU A 136 -9.07 -12.54 -10.79
N ARG A 137 -10.00 -13.28 -10.17
CA ARG A 137 -10.38 -13.08 -8.76
C ARG A 137 -9.40 -13.80 -7.83
N VAL A 138 -8.26 -13.19 -7.54
CA VAL A 138 -7.25 -13.71 -6.60
C VAL A 138 -7.55 -13.27 -5.17
N GLY A 139 -7.66 -14.22 -4.24
CA GLY A 139 -7.93 -13.91 -2.82
C GLY A 139 -6.73 -13.30 -2.10
N LYS A 140 -5.54 -13.86 -2.33
CA LYS A 140 -4.27 -13.36 -1.82
C LYS A 140 -3.18 -13.71 -2.82
N LEU A 141 -2.35 -12.73 -3.16
CA LEU A 141 -1.06 -12.99 -3.79
C LEU A 141 -0.01 -13.06 -2.69
N SER A 142 0.44 -14.26 -2.35
CA SER A 142 1.54 -14.47 -1.41
C SER A 142 2.73 -15.08 -2.14
N ALA A 143 3.94 -14.61 -1.84
CA ALA A 143 5.20 -15.15 -2.36
C ALA A 143 5.35 -15.08 -3.90
N ILE A 144 5.07 -13.91 -4.49
CA ILE A 144 5.42 -13.66 -5.89
C ILE A 144 6.95 -13.60 -5.99
N THR A 145 7.54 -14.57 -6.69
CA THR A 145 8.99 -14.62 -6.98
C THR A 145 9.33 -14.03 -8.35
N ALA A 146 8.33 -13.72 -9.17
CA ALA A 146 8.47 -13.09 -10.47
C ALA A 146 8.40 -11.55 -10.40
N GLU A 147 8.81 -10.89 -11.48
CA GLU A 147 8.68 -9.43 -11.62
C GLU A 147 7.20 -9.02 -11.67
N LEU A 148 6.82 -8.05 -10.83
CA LEU A 148 5.46 -7.51 -10.76
C LEU A 148 5.14 -6.49 -11.87
N GLY A 149 6.16 -6.02 -12.59
CA GLY A 149 6.05 -4.90 -13.52
C GLY A 149 5.68 -3.58 -12.82
N ASP A 150 5.08 -2.68 -13.59
CA ASP A 150 4.69 -1.33 -13.12
C ASP A 150 3.32 -1.32 -12.42
N VAL A 151 3.26 -0.73 -11.22
CA VAL A 151 1.98 -0.34 -10.58
C VAL A 151 1.59 1.06 -11.06
N LYS A 152 0.78 1.13 -12.13
CA LYS A 152 0.39 2.42 -12.74
C LYS A 152 -0.70 3.19 -11.96
N SER A 153 -1.49 2.51 -11.13
CA SER A 153 -2.58 3.12 -10.34
C SER A 153 -2.99 2.25 -9.16
N GLY A 154 -3.41 2.86 -8.05
CA GLY A 154 -3.93 2.17 -6.86
C GLY A 154 -3.38 2.72 -5.54
N SER A 155 -3.75 2.10 -4.41
CA SER A 155 -3.20 2.39 -3.09
C SER A 155 -2.52 1.15 -2.51
N ILE A 156 -1.31 1.32 -1.95
CA ILE A 156 -0.61 0.29 -1.20
C ILE A 156 -0.65 0.71 0.28
N THR A 157 -1.23 -0.12 1.14
CA THR A 157 -1.43 0.19 2.58
C THR A 157 -0.78 -0.88 3.45
N GLY A 158 -0.14 -0.48 4.54
CA GLY A 158 0.51 -1.40 5.49
C GLY A 158 1.75 -2.10 4.92
N ALA A 159 2.44 -1.46 3.97
CA ALA A 159 3.63 -2.00 3.33
C ALA A 159 4.91 -1.33 3.84
N GLU A 160 6.00 -2.09 3.88
CA GLU A 160 7.36 -1.56 4.02
C GLU A 160 8.04 -1.60 2.65
N PHE A 161 8.52 -0.45 2.17
CA PHE A 161 9.38 -0.36 0.99
C PHE A 161 10.83 -0.32 1.45
N VAL A 162 11.64 -1.28 1.02
CA VAL A 162 13.07 -1.36 1.35
C VAL A 162 13.89 -1.29 0.07
N HIS A 163 14.75 -0.28 -0.04
CA HIS A 163 15.75 -0.18 -1.08
C HIS A 163 17.15 -0.34 -0.48
N ASN A 164 17.85 -1.42 -0.85
CA ASN A 164 19.23 -1.64 -0.46
C ASN A 164 20.14 -0.90 -1.45
N ILE A 165 20.89 0.07 -0.94
CA ILE A 165 21.90 0.79 -1.71
C ILE A 165 23.15 -0.08 -1.77
N ASN A 166 23.61 -0.37 -2.98
CA ASN A 166 24.88 -1.02 -3.26
C ASN A 166 25.43 -0.47 -4.56
N TYR A 167 26.16 0.64 -4.47
CA TYR A 167 26.62 1.41 -5.62
C TYR A 167 28.13 1.63 -5.53
N LYS A 168 28.82 1.56 -6.67
CA LYS A 168 30.23 1.92 -6.80
C LYS A 168 30.38 3.11 -7.74
N ASP A 169 31.12 4.13 -7.32
CA ASP A 169 31.42 5.26 -8.19
C ASP A 169 32.59 4.96 -9.14
N ILE A 170 32.98 5.97 -9.92
CA ILE A 170 34.08 5.88 -10.90
C ILE A 170 35.45 5.65 -10.27
N ASP A 171 35.59 5.95 -8.97
CA ASP A 171 36.82 5.78 -8.19
C ASP A 171 36.82 4.47 -7.38
N ASP A 172 35.89 3.54 -7.68
CA ASP A 172 35.65 2.25 -7.00
C ASP A 172 35.25 2.37 -5.52
N ASN A 173 34.78 3.55 -5.09
CA ASN A 173 34.27 3.72 -3.74
C ASN A 173 32.92 3.04 -3.60
N LEU A 174 32.79 2.18 -2.58
CA LEU A 174 31.55 1.50 -2.28
C LEU A 174 30.64 2.36 -1.39
N TYR A 175 29.43 2.63 -1.89
CA TYR A 175 28.32 3.22 -1.17
C TYR A 175 27.34 2.11 -0.83
N THR A 176 27.12 1.90 0.46
CA THR A 176 26.12 0.95 0.96
C THR A 176 25.08 1.68 1.78
N GLY A 177 23.91 1.07 1.98
CA GLY A 177 22.87 1.70 2.77
C GLY A 177 21.52 1.06 2.59
N ILE A 178 20.54 1.58 3.31
CA ILE A 178 19.15 1.15 3.22
C ILE A 178 18.27 2.39 3.27
N VAL A 179 17.33 2.50 2.33
CA VAL A 179 16.20 3.41 2.40
C VAL A 179 14.95 2.60 2.73
N LYS A 180 14.26 2.98 3.78
CA LYS A 180 13.01 2.37 4.23
C LYS A 180 11.88 3.39 4.24
N MET A 181 10.72 2.99 3.75
CA MET A 181 9.47 3.73 3.94
C MET A 181 8.44 2.80 4.57
N ASN A 182 7.91 3.19 5.73
CA ASN A 182 6.89 2.45 6.47
C ASN A 182 6.07 3.41 7.36
N ASP A 183 5.24 2.87 8.25
CA ASP A 183 4.37 3.65 9.15
C ASP A 183 5.17 4.58 10.10
N ASP A 184 6.42 4.22 10.41
CA ASP A 184 7.31 5.04 11.26
C ASP A 184 7.92 6.23 10.48
N GLY A 185 7.78 6.26 9.15
CA GLY A 185 8.18 7.35 8.27
C GLY A 185 9.15 6.95 7.17
N PHE A 186 10.00 7.90 6.77
CA PHE A 186 11.05 7.73 5.78
C PHE A 186 12.41 7.70 6.47
N ASN A 187 13.10 6.57 6.41
CA ASN A 187 14.40 6.36 7.05
C ASN A 187 15.44 6.04 5.98
N SER A 188 16.54 6.76 5.95
CA SER A 188 17.66 6.53 5.04
C SER A 188 18.96 6.47 5.81
N THR A 189 19.64 5.33 5.75
CA THR A 189 20.99 5.17 6.29
C THR A 189 21.92 4.91 5.12
N SER A 190 22.88 5.80 4.89
CA SER A 190 23.88 5.68 3.82
C SER A 190 25.29 5.74 4.39
N TYR A 191 26.13 4.80 3.98
CA TYR A 191 27.54 4.74 4.30
C TYR A 191 28.32 5.33 3.13
N LEU A 192 28.97 6.47 3.35
CA LEU A 192 29.89 7.10 2.39
C LEU A 192 31.26 6.39 2.45
N PRO A 193 32.11 6.51 1.40
CA PRO A 193 33.07 5.50 0.97
C PRO A 193 33.77 4.76 2.09
N THR A 194 33.71 3.44 2.09
CA THR A 194 34.46 2.58 3.02
C THR A 194 35.98 2.81 2.84
N GLY A 195 36.64 3.43 3.83
CA GLY A 195 38.03 3.83 3.80
C GLY A 195 38.43 4.67 5.03
N VAL A 196 39.70 5.06 5.11
CA VAL A 196 40.21 5.96 6.16
C VAL A 196 39.47 7.31 6.06
N GLY A 197 38.67 7.68 7.08
CA GLY A 197 37.85 8.90 7.08
C GLY A 197 36.40 8.73 6.59
N SER A 198 35.85 7.50 6.55
CA SER A 198 34.45 7.24 6.20
C SER A 198 33.44 8.00 7.07
N ALA A 199 32.48 8.65 6.42
CA ALA A 199 31.32 9.27 7.08
C ALA A 199 30.08 8.38 6.95
N VAL A 200 29.29 8.26 8.02
CA VAL A 200 27.95 7.69 7.97
C VAL A 200 26.95 8.83 7.98
N LEU A 201 26.13 8.91 6.93
CA LEU A 201 25.01 9.84 6.87
C LEU A 201 23.73 9.08 7.17
N GLU A 202 23.05 9.46 8.25
CA GLU A 202 21.81 8.85 8.70
C GLU A 202 20.69 9.90 8.72
N SER A 203 19.84 9.91 7.69
CA SER A 203 18.67 10.76 7.62
C SER A 203 17.44 9.99 8.13
N ILE A 204 16.83 10.49 9.20
CA ILE A 204 15.66 9.87 9.83
C ILE A 204 14.52 10.90 9.76
N ILE A 205 13.54 10.65 8.90
CA ILE A 205 12.32 11.44 8.81
C ILE A 205 11.21 10.64 9.49
N SER A 206 11.07 10.84 10.79
CA SER A 206 10.00 10.19 11.56
C SER A 206 8.70 10.98 11.48
N THR A 207 7.58 10.29 11.32
CA THR A 207 6.24 10.90 11.39
C THR A 207 5.90 11.41 12.80
N LEU A 208 6.52 10.86 13.86
CA LEU A 208 6.25 11.21 15.25
C LEU A 208 7.08 12.38 15.82
N GLY A 209 8.19 12.78 15.19
CA GLY A 209 9.21 13.61 15.86
C GLY A 209 9.78 14.80 15.08
N GLY A 210 9.33 15.03 13.85
CA GLY A 210 9.91 16.03 12.96
C GLY A 210 11.06 15.49 12.09
N TYR A 211 11.81 16.40 11.48
CA TYR A 211 12.88 16.06 10.53
C TYR A 211 14.22 15.94 11.28
N LYS A 212 14.76 14.73 11.39
CA LYS A 212 16.05 14.47 12.03
C LYS A 212 17.10 14.17 10.96
N VAL A 213 18.19 14.93 10.98
CA VAL A 213 19.38 14.62 10.18
C VAL A 213 20.51 14.31 11.15
N ALA A 214 20.78 13.03 11.34
CA ALA A 214 21.96 12.59 12.04
C ALA A 214 23.11 12.43 11.06
N GLN A 215 24.26 13.01 11.38
CA GLN A 215 25.48 12.77 10.63
C GLN A 215 26.48 12.20 11.61
N LYS A 216 26.81 10.92 11.45
CA LYS A 216 27.82 10.25 12.25
C LYS A 216 29.12 10.23 11.45
N LEU A 217 30.02 11.15 11.78
CA LEU A 217 31.41 11.06 11.31
C LEU A 217 32.09 9.96 12.13
N ILE A 218 32.60 8.93 11.47
CA ILE A 218 33.46 7.92 12.11
C ILE A 218 34.88 8.42 11.91
N ASP A 219 35.58 8.75 13.00
CA ASP A 219 36.97 9.19 12.89
C ASP A 219 37.90 8.03 12.53
N VAL A 220 39.15 8.36 12.19
CA VAL A 220 40.17 7.42 11.75
C VAL A 220 40.60 6.41 12.83
N ALA A 221 40.28 6.69 14.10
CA ALA A 221 40.57 5.85 15.26
C ALA A 221 39.39 4.94 15.66
N GLY A 222 38.25 5.04 14.96
CA GLY A 222 37.02 4.35 15.34
C GLY A 222 36.33 4.96 16.56
N GLU A 223 36.78 6.13 17.03
CA GLU A 223 36.10 6.88 18.06
C GLU A 223 34.97 7.69 17.42
N SER A 224 33.74 7.45 17.87
CA SER A 224 32.58 8.20 17.40
C SER A 224 32.10 9.16 18.49
N SER A 225 32.23 10.46 18.28
CA SER A 225 31.30 11.41 18.91
C SER A 225 30.03 11.43 18.06
N LEU A 226 28.93 10.90 18.59
CA LEU A 226 27.68 10.87 17.85
C LEU A 226 27.04 12.26 17.91
N GLY A 227 27.36 13.09 16.92
CA GLY A 227 26.68 14.35 16.65
C GLY A 227 25.38 14.12 15.88
N ASN A 228 24.30 14.81 16.24
CA ASN A 228 23.14 14.89 15.35
C ASN A 228 22.49 16.26 15.43
N SER A 229 21.81 16.63 14.34
CA SER A 229 21.02 17.86 14.26
C SER A 229 19.55 17.50 14.04
N ILE A 230 18.67 18.07 14.86
CA ILE A 230 17.23 17.81 14.80
C ILE A 230 16.53 19.12 14.49
N LEU A 231 15.76 19.13 13.40
CA LEU A 231 14.80 20.19 13.12
C LEU A 231 13.44 19.78 13.69
N THR A 232 13.04 20.48 14.74
CA THR A 232 11.72 20.34 15.36
C THR A 232 10.77 21.42 14.84
N SER A 233 9.50 21.41 15.26
CA SER A 233 8.54 22.45 14.90
C SER A 233 8.91 23.85 15.39
N LYS A 234 9.78 23.97 16.41
CA LYS A 234 10.14 25.25 17.05
C LYS A 234 11.64 25.51 17.19
N SER A 235 12.49 24.52 16.98
CA SER A 235 13.92 24.65 17.23
C SER A 235 14.80 23.82 16.31
N LEU A 236 16.00 24.33 16.05
CA LEU A 236 17.13 23.56 15.52
C LEU A 236 18.02 23.16 16.70
N GLN A 237 18.17 21.86 16.94
CA GLN A 237 18.94 21.32 18.05
C GLN A 237 20.20 20.62 17.54
N PHE A 238 21.34 20.93 18.13
CA PHE A 238 22.60 20.22 17.94
C PHE A 238 22.84 19.36 19.18
N ASN A 239 22.91 18.06 18.98
CA ASN A 239 23.11 17.08 20.04
C ASN A 239 24.46 16.39 19.87
N GLU A 240 25.06 16.02 20.99
CA GLU A 240 26.25 15.16 21.04
C GLU A 240 26.09 14.18 22.20
N ASN A 241 26.26 12.88 21.91
CA ASN A 241 26.14 11.81 22.89
C ASN A 241 24.81 11.85 23.67
N GLY A 242 23.71 12.17 22.98
CA GLY A 242 22.37 12.25 23.56
C GLY A 242 22.05 13.55 24.32
N ASN A 243 23.01 14.46 24.46
CA ASN A 243 22.79 15.74 25.13
C ASN A 243 22.65 16.89 24.12
N ILE A 244 21.69 17.78 24.32
CA ILE A 244 21.58 19.04 23.57
C ILE A 244 22.77 19.91 23.94
N LYS A 245 23.63 20.22 22.96
CA LYS A 245 24.76 21.15 23.11
C LYS A 245 24.39 22.58 22.76
N LEU A 246 23.52 22.74 21.77
CA LEU A 246 22.99 24.04 21.35
C LEU A 246 21.56 23.85 20.86
N SER A 247 20.65 24.72 21.29
CA SER A 247 19.31 24.81 20.73
C SER A 247 19.05 26.24 20.28
N ILE A 248 18.65 26.37 19.02
CA ILE A 248 18.20 27.62 18.43
C ILE A 248 16.68 27.53 18.37
N ASP A 249 16.03 28.05 19.41
CA ASP A 249 14.57 28.14 19.50
C ASP A 249 14.04 29.35 18.71
N ALA A 250 12.85 29.24 18.11
CA ALA A 250 12.15 30.34 17.48
C ALA A 250 11.94 31.52 18.46
N ASP A 251 11.69 31.23 19.74
CA ASP A 251 11.49 32.26 20.77
C ASP A 251 12.81 32.98 21.16
N SER A 252 13.97 32.46 20.70
CA SER A 252 15.27 33.11 20.87
C SER A 252 15.51 34.27 19.90
N PHE A 253 14.59 34.54 18.97
CA PHE A 253 14.67 35.61 17.98
C PHE A 253 13.35 36.37 17.88
N TYR A 254 13.26 37.54 18.50
CA TYR A 254 12.10 38.41 18.32
C TYR A 254 12.46 39.88 18.47
N VAL A 255 11.61 40.73 17.92
CA VAL A 255 11.66 42.18 18.06
C VAL A 255 10.29 42.65 18.49
N THR A 256 10.20 43.39 19.59
CA THR A 256 8.94 44.03 19.97
C THR A 256 8.73 45.30 19.15
N GLU A 257 7.48 45.68 18.97
CA GLU A 257 7.15 47.01 18.47
C GLU A 257 7.74 48.11 19.36
N TRP A 258 7.95 49.28 18.77
CA TRP A 258 8.34 50.47 19.53
C TRP A 258 7.19 50.92 20.42
N GLN A 259 7.44 51.00 21.71
CA GLN A 259 6.50 51.46 22.73
C GLN A 259 6.89 52.85 23.23
N ASN A 260 5.90 53.70 23.49
CA ASN A 260 6.15 55.04 24.01
C ASN A 260 6.66 54.97 25.45
N LEU A 261 7.74 55.71 25.73
CA LEU A 261 8.23 55.90 27.08
C LEU A 261 7.36 56.94 27.78
N ILE A 262 6.77 56.57 28.92
CA ILE A 262 5.96 57.49 29.72
C ILE A 262 6.88 58.45 30.46
N LEU A 263 6.80 59.73 30.10
CA LEU A 263 7.62 60.77 30.70
C LEU A 263 6.99 61.31 31.98
N ASN A 264 7.83 61.65 32.96
CA ASN A 264 7.42 62.33 34.18
C ASN A 264 6.89 63.73 33.86
N SER A 265 6.12 64.30 34.79
CA SER A 265 5.67 65.69 34.69
C SER A 265 6.85 66.66 34.53
N GLY A 266 6.71 67.65 33.65
CA GLY A 266 7.78 68.60 33.30
C GLY A 266 8.70 68.14 32.16
N TYR A 267 8.48 66.95 31.59
CA TYR A 267 9.20 66.45 30.42
C TYR A 267 8.26 66.19 29.24
N SER A 268 8.76 66.35 28.02
CA SER A 268 7.98 66.12 26.79
C SER A 268 8.87 65.69 25.61
N THR A 269 8.25 65.43 24.46
CA THR A 269 8.95 65.10 23.21
C THR A 269 9.64 66.33 22.64
N ALA A 270 10.93 66.22 22.28
CA ALA A 270 11.64 67.24 21.51
C ALA A 270 11.63 66.91 20.01
N GLU A 271 11.62 67.95 19.16
CA GLU A 271 11.77 67.87 17.69
C GLU A 271 10.93 66.78 16.99
N SER A 272 9.74 66.47 17.51
CA SER A 272 8.88 65.39 17.01
C SER A 272 9.48 63.98 17.08
N ASN A 273 10.54 63.78 17.87
CA ASN A 273 11.19 62.49 18.11
C ASN A 273 10.69 61.88 19.43
N THR A 274 9.50 61.27 19.42
CA THR A 274 8.90 60.70 20.63
C THR A 274 9.81 59.68 21.32
N PRO A 275 10.11 59.84 22.63
CA PRO A 275 10.84 58.85 23.41
C PRO A 275 10.16 57.49 23.40
N GLN A 276 10.89 56.46 22.98
CA GLN A 276 10.37 55.11 22.82
C GLN A 276 11.41 54.06 23.22
N TYR A 277 10.93 52.85 23.51
CA TYR A 277 11.75 51.68 23.78
C TYR A 277 11.25 50.45 23.02
N ARG A 278 12.13 49.47 22.82
CA ARG A 278 11.78 48.13 22.34
C ARG A 278 12.77 47.10 22.85
N ILE A 279 12.42 45.83 22.73
CA ILE A 279 13.28 44.70 23.06
C ILE A 279 13.65 43.97 21.78
N ILE A 280 14.93 43.67 21.64
CA ILE A 280 15.43 42.75 20.62
C ILE A 280 16.01 41.54 21.35
N CYS A 281 15.53 40.35 21.02
CA CYS A 281 16.06 39.09 21.50
C CYS A 281 16.85 38.43 20.37
N VAL A 282 18.11 38.10 20.63
CA VAL A 282 18.97 37.36 19.70
C VAL A 282 19.69 36.28 20.49
N PHE A 283 19.56 35.02 20.07
CA PHE A 283 20.09 33.87 20.80
C PHE A 283 19.65 33.83 22.28
N GLY A 284 18.42 34.27 22.58
CA GLY A 284 17.89 34.33 23.94
C GLY A 284 18.40 35.52 24.78
N ILE A 285 19.38 36.28 24.28
CA ILE A 285 19.87 37.50 24.92
C ILE A 285 18.90 38.63 24.58
N ARG A 286 18.19 39.12 25.60
CA ARG A 286 17.25 40.23 25.47
C ARG A 286 17.99 41.55 25.68
N ILE A 287 17.86 42.48 24.75
CA ILE A 287 18.50 43.80 24.80
C ILE A 287 17.41 44.86 24.67
N ALA A 288 17.35 45.78 25.62
CA ALA A 288 16.49 46.96 25.53
C ALA A 288 17.19 48.04 24.71
N PHE A 289 16.46 48.61 23.75
CA PHE A 289 16.90 49.75 22.95
C PHE A 289 15.98 50.93 23.20
N PHE A 290 16.57 52.13 23.31
CA PHE A 290 15.84 53.36 23.48
C PHE A 290 16.11 54.30 22.30
N ARG A 291 15.12 55.14 21.97
CA ARG A 291 15.25 56.19 20.96
C ARG A 291 14.41 57.40 21.33
N GLY A 292 14.57 58.46 20.55
CA GLY A 292 13.81 59.68 20.69
C GLY A 292 14.52 60.71 21.55
N GLN A 293 13.88 61.86 21.74
CA GLN A 293 14.46 63.02 22.40
C GLN A 293 13.54 63.53 23.51
N VAL A 294 14.15 63.78 24.67
CA VAL A 294 13.46 64.25 25.86
C VAL A 294 13.83 65.72 26.06
N GLN A 295 12.83 66.59 26.06
CA GLN A 295 12.97 67.98 26.49
C GLN A 295 12.37 68.18 27.87
N LYS A 296 12.87 69.18 28.59
CA LYS A 296 12.39 69.57 29.92
C LYS A 296 11.81 70.99 29.84
N SER A 297 10.68 71.23 30.51
CA SER A 297 10.01 72.54 30.50
C SER A 297 10.69 73.58 31.39
N THR A 298 11.66 73.17 32.19
CA THR A 298 12.45 74.03 33.10
C THR A 298 13.94 73.82 32.86
N ALA A 299 14.77 74.70 33.44
CA ALA A 299 16.22 74.58 33.34
C ALA A 299 16.72 73.20 33.83
N TRP A 300 17.74 72.70 33.15
CA TRP A 300 18.44 71.50 33.57
C TRP A 300 19.32 71.79 34.78
N THR A 301 19.46 70.83 35.68
CA THR A 301 20.41 70.90 36.78
C THR A 301 21.62 70.00 36.49
N ALA A 302 22.78 70.31 37.08
CA ALA A 302 23.98 69.46 37.01
C ALA A 302 23.87 68.19 37.90
N THR A 303 22.66 67.85 38.34
CA THR A 303 22.33 66.68 39.14
C THR A 303 21.48 65.72 38.32
N ASN A 304 21.05 64.62 38.93
CA ASN A 304 20.15 63.70 38.25
C ASN A 304 18.77 64.34 37.98
N ASN A 305 18.41 64.43 36.71
CA ASN A 305 17.09 64.86 36.26
C ASN A 305 16.26 63.60 35.92
N ALA A 306 15.41 63.15 36.85
CA ALA A 306 14.58 61.97 36.66
C ALA A 306 13.43 62.24 35.69
N PHE A 307 13.55 61.74 34.45
CA PHE A 307 12.65 62.09 33.35
C PHE A 307 11.59 61.04 33.05
N ALA A 308 11.77 59.80 33.50
CA ALA A 308 10.80 58.70 33.38
C ALA A 308 11.06 57.64 34.46
N SER A 309 10.12 56.71 34.63
CA SER A 309 10.37 55.42 35.29
C SER A 309 10.84 54.39 34.26
N VAL A 310 11.54 53.35 34.71
CA VAL A 310 11.96 52.26 33.81
C VAL A 310 10.73 51.37 33.53
N PRO A 311 10.30 51.20 32.26
CA PRO A 311 9.15 50.33 31.97
C PRO A 311 9.41 48.89 32.44
N PHE A 312 8.35 48.23 32.91
CA PHE A 312 8.45 46.90 33.54
C PHE A 312 9.18 45.88 32.66
N GLU A 313 8.93 45.89 31.35
CA GLU A 313 9.49 44.91 30.41
C GLU A 313 11.00 45.07 30.20
N VAL A 314 11.55 46.25 30.54
CA VAL A 314 12.96 46.62 30.35
C VAL A 314 13.64 47.02 31.67
N GLN A 315 13.10 46.59 32.81
CA GLN A 315 13.79 46.74 34.09
C GLN A 315 15.12 45.98 34.08
N THR A 316 16.08 46.48 34.87
CA THR A 316 17.41 45.90 34.98
C THR A 316 17.84 45.85 36.44
N THR A 317 18.58 44.82 36.85
CA THR A 317 19.06 44.71 38.23
C THR A 317 20.27 45.61 38.51
N LYS A 318 20.91 46.15 37.47
CA LYS A 318 22.08 47.05 37.57
C LYS A 318 21.81 48.35 36.82
N THR A 319 22.33 49.45 37.34
CA THR A 319 22.17 50.74 36.65
C THR A 319 22.92 50.73 35.33
N ALA A 320 22.20 50.78 34.21
CA ALA A 320 22.75 50.93 32.88
C ALA A 320 22.97 52.41 32.59
N MET A 321 24.13 52.75 32.00
CA MET A 321 24.49 54.14 31.69
C MET A 321 24.99 54.24 30.25
N ALA A 322 24.67 55.34 29.60
CA ALA A 322 25.17 55.67 28.27
C ALA A 322 25.45 57.17 28.16
N TYR A 323 26.25 57.53 27.14
CA TYR A 323 26.29 58.92 26.68
C TYR A 323 24.96 59.27 26.03
N ALA A 324 24.50 60.50 26.22
CA ALA A 324 23.33 61.04 25.56
C ALA A 324 23.70 62.38 24.92
N PRO A 325 23.64 62.50 23.58
CA PRO A 325 23.92 63.76 22.92
C PRO A 325 22.81 64.76 23.21
N THR A 326 23.19 66.04 23.26
CA THR A 326 22.28 67.16 23.53
C THR A 326 22.22 68.07 22.31
N ASN A 327 21.24 68.98 22.28
CA ASN A 327 21.12 70.01 21.24
C ASN A 327 22.32 70.98 21.14
N LYS A 328 23.26 70.92 22.10
CA LYS A 328 24.48 71.74 22.15
C LYS A 328 25.76 70.93 21.91
N ALA A 329 25.66 69.64 21.61
CA ALA A 329 26.79 68.72 21.49
C ALA A 329 27.67 68.57 22.75
N SER A 330 27.29 69.17 23.88
CA SER A 330 27.95 68.99 25.18
C SER A 330 27.72 67.59 25.74
N GLY A 331 26.54 67.03 25.45
CA GLY A 331 26.14 65.70 25.90
C GLY A 331 25.87 65.61 27.40
N GLY A 332 25.77 64.37 27.86
CA GLY A 332 25.59 64.05 29.27
C GLY A 332 25.47 62.54 29.47
N ARG A 333 25.20 62.15 30.71
CA ARG A 333 25.02 60.75 31.08
C ARG A 333 23.54 60.47 31.27
N VAL A 334 22.99 59.62 30.41
CA VAL A 334 21.67 59.04 30.62
C VAL A 334 21.83 57.69 31.33
N HIS A 335 20.87 57.34 32.18
CA HIS A 335 20.84 56.04 32.83
C HIS A 335 19.44 55.51 33.04
N ALA A 336 19.33 54.18 33.08
CA ALA A 336 18.21 53.43 33.62
C ALA A 336 18.68 52.75 34.91
N SER A 337 18.09 53.12 36.04
CA SER A 337 18.48 52.65 37.37
C SER A 337 17.71 51.41 37.78
N SER A 338 18.36 50.53 38.54
CA SER A 338 17.72 49.41 39.23
C SER A 338 16.69 49.83 40.29
N SER A 339 16.65 51.12 40.68
CA SER A 339 15.61 51.70 41.52
C SER A 339 14.40 52.21 40.72
N ASN A 340 14.17 51.70 39.50
CA ASN A 340 13.03 52.03 38.65
C ASN A 340 12.94 53.52 38.23
N ALA A 341 14.10 54.16 38.02
CA ALA A 341 14.17 55.56 37.59
C ALA A 341 15.09 55.69 36.36
N MET A 342 14.62 56.45 35.37
CA MET A 342 15.45 56.92 34.27
C MET A 342 15.86 58.37 34.51
N GLY A 343 17.15 58.63 34.37
CA GLY A 343 17.74 59.91 34.74
C GLY A 343 18.76 60.41 33.73
N PHE A 344 18.89 61.72 33.65
CA PHE A 344 19.91 62.38 32.82
C PHE A 344 20.69 63.41 33.62
N ILE A 345 22.02 63.35 33.50
CA ILE A 345 22.97 64.28 34.12
C ILE A 345 23.70 64.99 32.97
N PRO A 346 23.33 66.25 32.65
CA PRO A 346 24.00 67.01 31.59
C PRO A 346 25.43 67.38 31.95
N ALA A 347 26.30 67.48 30.95
CA ALA A 347 27.58 68.17 31.09
C ALA A 347 27.42 69.70 31.16
N GLU A 348 26.33 70.23 30.58
CA GLU A 348 25.99 71.65 30.58
C GLU A 348 24.49 71.87 30.79
N THR A 349 24.11 72.81 31.64
CA THR A 349 22.71 73.06 32.03
C THR A 349 21.91 73.93 31.05
N SER A 350 22.55 74.53 30.05
CA SER A 350 21.94 75.44 29.06
C SER A 350 21.24 74.71 27.89
N ILE A 351 21.20 73.37 27.93
CA ILE A 351 20.59 72.54 26.89
C ILE A 351 19.05 72.62 26.93
N THR A 352 18.39 72.21 25.85
CA THR A 352 16.91 72.12 25.79
C THR A 352 16.41 70.67 25.76
N TYR A 353 17.17 69.77 25.14
CA TYR A 353 16.86 68.35 25.08
C TYR A 353 18.11 67.48 25.00
N PHE A 354 17.92 66.17 25.24
CA PHE A 354 18.90 65.13 24.98
C PHE A 354 18.27 63.96 24.21
N ALA A 355 19.08 63.16 23.51
CA ALA A 355 18.61 61.98 22.77
C ALA A 355 18.94 60.67 23.48
N LEU A 356 18.05 59.67 23.32
CA LEU A 356 18.14 58.36 23.97
C LEU A 356 18.83 57.28 23.13
N ASN A 357 19.19 57.58 21.88
CA ASN A 357 19.57 56.59 20.86
C ASN A 357 20.82 55.73 21.20
N GLN A 358 21.58 56.13 22.22
CA GLN A 358 22.76 55.41 22.67
C GLN A 358 22.54 54.63 23.97
N LEU A 359 21.37 54.77 24.60
CA LEU A 359 21.00 53.94 25.72
C LEU A 359 20.48 52.60 25.21
N PHE A 360 21.24 51.56 25.49
CA PHE A 360 20.80 50.18 25.37
C PHE A 360 21.51 49.36 26.45
N TYR A 361 20.88 48.26 26.86
CA TYR A 361 21.47 47.35 27.84
C TYR A 361 20.86 45.97 27.73
N VAL A 362 21.63 44.97 28.16
CA VAL A 362 21.18 43.59 28.29
C VAL A 362 20.20 43.51 29.46
N LEU A 363 19.04 42.89 29.23
CA LEU A 363 18.06 42.57 30.26
C LEU A 363 18.50 41.28 30.96
N ASP A 364 18.51 41.33 32.30
CA ASP A 364 18.98 40.26 33.17
C ASP A 364 17.86 39.51 33.89
#